data_AF-A0A947QTR2-F1
#
_entry.id   AF-A0A947QTR2-F1
#
_cell.length_a   1.000
_cell.length_b   1.000
_cell.length_c   1.000
_cell.angle_alpha   90.00
_cell.angle_beta   90.00
_cell.angle_gamma   90.00
#
_symmetry.space_group_name_H-M   'P 1'
#
loop_
_entity.id
_entity.type
_entity.pdbx_description
1 polymer ?
#
loop_
_entity_poly.entity_id
_entity_poly.type
_entity_poly.pdbx_seq_one_letter_code
_entity_poly.pdbx_strand_id
1 'polypeptide(L)'
;MGKTGSYKNFETLRPELLERKITDFRNMGLGKIVVVADFDGTLSVAAGPNRKYMTTFGTAKLHLGPEHEARSVELYDYYHQFEYASDIPDRERMKKMRSWCQRSMSLIVEYGFSRKTIKRIVEERNIIPRKGLSQFFANLERYNVPTWLVSAGLGDIIQEFILSYSKASNIRIHSNFFDFNGIGLSTGFDKDRNVFIHNKHKSLKQEDRYIKDTSSRPLLVVLGDSVDDLEVIQDRKNCISIGFLEDDIEMRRNEFLENFDLVLQGRQSFSPVLDLLARFLS
;
A
#
# COMPACT_ATOMS: atom_id res chain seq x y z
N MET A 1 28.58 -21.55 16.89
CA MET A 1 28.32 -20.18 17.39
C MET A 1 27.85 -19.33 16.21
N GLY A 2 26.54 -19.26 16.02
CA GLY A 2 25.93 -18.54 14.91
C GLY A 2 26.06 -17.03 15.11
N LYS A 3 26.54 -16.33 14.09
CA LYS A 3 26.54 -14.87 14.05
C LYS A 3 25.09 -14.41 13.90
N THR A 4 24.48 -13.96 14.99
CA THR A 4 23.29 -13.11 14.97
C THR A 4 23.67 -11.81 14.26
N GLY A 5 23.27 -11.65 13.01
CA GLY A 5 23.30 -10.35 12.36
C GLY A 5 22.42 -9.41 13.18
N SER A 6 23.02 -8.41 13.83
CA SER A 6 22.25 -7.46 14.65
C SER A 6 21.45 -6.56 13.72
N TYR A 7 20.22 -6.97 13.43
CA TYR A 7 19.20 -6.18 12.77
C TYR A 7 18.70 -5.11 13.73
N LYS A 8 19.48 -4.03 13.89
CA LYS A 8 19.24 -3.06 14.98
C LYS A 8 17.88 -2.31 14.90
N ASN A 9 17.10 -2.45 13.83
CA ASN A 9 15.81 -1.75 13.65
C ASN A 9 14.71 -2.60 13.00
N PHE A 10 14.85 -3.92 12.92
CA PHE A 10 13.86 -4.78 12.29
C PHE A 10 13.88 -6.19 12.86
N GLU A 11 12.71 -6.82 12.87
CA GLU A 11 12.48 -8.07 13.59
C GLU A 11 12.00 -9.16 12.64
N THR A 12 12.49 -10.39 12.85
CA THR A 12 12.04 -11.57 12.13
C THR A 12 11.99 -12.75 13.09
N LEU A 13 10.88 -13.50 13.09
CA LEU A 13 10.79 -14.78 13.82
C LEU A 13 11.47 -15.93 13.08
N ARG A 14 11.83 -15.74 11.81
CA ARG A 14 12.26 -16.82 10.90
C ARG A 14 13.52 -16.44 10.12
N PRO A 15 14.63 -16.09 10.79
CA PRO A 15 15.84 -15.60 10.12
C PRO A 15 16.41 -16.61 9.12
N GLU A 16 16.46 -17.90 9.46
CA GLU A 16 16.99 -18.94 8.56
C GLU A 16 16.13 -19.12 7.30
N LEU A 17 14.80 -19.04 7.45
CA LEU A 17 13.88 -19.09 6.30
C LEU A 17 14.06 -17.87 5.40
N LEU A 18 14.17 -16.67 5.99
CA LEU A 18 14.41 -15.44 5.24
C LEU A 18 15.73 -15.52 4.45
N GLU A 19 16.81 -16.00 5.07
CA GLU A 19 18.09 -16.21 4.40
C GLU A 19 18.02 -17.20 3.23
N ARG A 20 17.26 -18.29 3.41
CA ARG A 20 17.00 -19.24 2.34
C ARG A 20 16.25 -18.58 1.19
N LYS A 21 15.16 -17.85 1.47
CA LYS A 21 14.39 -17.12 0.45
C LYS A 21 15.27 -16.12 -0.31
N ILE A 22 16.12 -15.36 0.38
CA ILE A 22 17.07 -14.42 -0.26
C ILE A 22 18.02 -15.16 -1.21
N THR A 23 18.49 -16.35 -0.81
CA THR A 23 19.34 -17.19 -1.66
C THR A 23 18.59 -17.70 -2.88
N ASP A 24 17.34 -18.14 -2.72
CA ASP A 24 16.49 -18.58 -3.83
C ASP A 24 16.23 -17.42 -4.81
N PHE A 25 15.94 -16.21 -4.31
CA PHE A 25 15.75 -15.02 -5.13
C PHE A 25 16.96 -14.70 -5.99
N ARG A 26 18.15 -14.73 -5.37
CA ARG A 26 19.43 -14.51 -6.06
C ARG A 26 19.72 -15.58 -7.11
N ASN A 27 19.44 -16.85 -6.81
CA ASN A 27 19.69 -17.97 -7.73
C ASN A 27 18.75 -17.97 -8.93
N MET A 28 17.48 -17.60 -8.74
CA MET A 28 16.51 -17.52 -9.84
C MET A 28 16.71 -16.27 -10.71
N GLY A 29 17.26 -15.21 -10.13
CA GLY A 29 17.69 -14.01 -10.81
C GLY A 29 16.61 -12.93 -10.96
N LEU A 30 17.09 -11.71 -11.22
CA LEU A 30 16.33 -10.47 -11.33
C LEU A 30 15.09 -10.54 -12.23
N GLY A 31 15.21 -11.24 -13.36
CA GLY A 31 14.14 -11.38 -14.34
C GLY A 31 12.92 -12.15 -13.83
N LYS A 32 12.97 -12.71 -12.61
CA LYS A 32 11.90 -13.47 -11.98
C LYS A 32 11.17 -12.73 -10.87
N ILE A 33 11.55 -11.48 -10.59
CA ILE A 33 11.03 -10.70 -9.45
C ILE A 33 9.95 -9.71 -9.88
N VAL A 34 8.89 -9.61 -9.06
CA VAL A 34 7.88 -8.55 -9.06
C VAL A 34 7.79 -7.97 -7.65
N VAL A 35 7.65 -6.66 -7.56
CA VAL A 35 7.38 -5.97 -6.29
C VAL A 35 5.91 -5.59 -6.25
N VAL A 36 5.27 -5.85 -5.12
CA VAL A 36 3.91 -5.39 -4.81
C VAL A 36 3.98 -4.60 -3.51
N ALA A 37 3.45 -3.39 -3.48
CA ALA A 37 3.50 -2.53 -2.31
C ALA A 37 2.16 -1.84 -2.09
N ASP A 38 1.70 -1.77 -0.84
CA ASP A 38 0.71 -0.76 -0.46
C ASP A 38 1.32 0.65 -0.50
N PHE A 39 0.47 1.69 -0.46
CA PHE A 39 0.89 3.07 -0.41
C PHE A 39 0.75 3.72 0.98
N ASP A 40 -0.45 3.71 1.56
CA ASP A 40 -0.80 4.54 2.73
C ASP A 40 -0.32 3.85 4.00
N GLY A 41 0.71 4.37 4.66
CA GLY A 41 1.36 3.68 5.79
C GLY A 41 2.50 2.75 5.38
N THR A 42 2.64 2.48 4.07
CA THR A 42 3.73 1.66 3.51
C THR A 42 4.76 2.49 2.73
N LEU A 43 4.39 3.16 1.64
CA LEU A 43 5.31 4.09 0.94
C LEU A 43 5.34 5.47 1.60
N SER A 44 4.17 5.90 2.10
CA SER A 44 4.04 7.02 3.02
C SER A 44 4.22 6.54 4.47
N VAL A 45 4.55 7.46 5.37
CA VAL A 45 4.52 7.17 6.81
C VAL A 45 3.06 7.05 7.29
N ALA A 46 2.84 6.31 8.38
CA ALA A 46 1.50 6.18 8.94
C ALA A 46 0.97 7.53 9.44
N ALA A 47 -0.36 7.64 9.50
CA ALA A 47 -1.03 8.85 9.95
C ALA A 47 -0.59 9.18 11.39
N GLY A 48 -0.09 10.39 11.60
CA GLY A 48 0.45 10.80 12.89
C GLY A 48 -0.60 11.48 13.77
N PRO A 49 -0.39 11.53 15.10
CA PRO A 49 -1.22 12.35 15.98
C PRO A 49 -1.24 13.81 15.50
N ASN A 50 -2.40 14.46 15.64
CA ASN A 50 -2.69 15.84 15.23
C ASN A 50 -2.84 16.11 13.72
N ARG A 51 -3.24 15.11 12.91
CA ARG A 51 -3.51 15.27 11.46
C ARG A 51 -2.33 15.78 10.62
N LYS A 52 -1.12 15.73 11.17
CA LYS A 52 0.09 16.20 10.47
C LYS A 52 0.42 15.34 9.26
N TYR A 53 0.12 14.05 9.35
CA TYR A 53 0.29 13.05 8.28
C TYR A 53 -1.03 12.35 8.09
N MET A 54 -1.41 12.09 6.84
CA MET A 54 -2.72 11.55 6.53
C MET A 54 -2.62 10.54 5.40
N THR A 55 -3.56 9.59 5.39
CA THR A 55 -3.82 8.74 4.24
C THR A 55 -4.31 9.57 3.05
N THR A 56 -4.36 8.98 1.86
CA THR A 56 -4.96 9.62 0.68
C THR A 56 -6.42 10.07 0.92
N PHE A 57 -7.24 9.23 1.56
CA PHE A 57 -8.59 9.64 2.00
C PHE A 57 -8.57 10.75 3.05
N GLY A 58 -7.64 10.67 4.01
CA GLY A 58 -7.49 11.68 5.06
C GLY A 58 -7.16 13.06 4.48
N THR A 59 -6.23 13.13 3.52
CA THR A 59 -5.91 14.39 2.84
C THR A 59 -7.10 14.92 2.04
N ALA A 60 -7.77 14.10 1.22
CA ALA A 60 -8.98 14.54 0.52
C ALA A 60 -10.01 15.13 1.49
N LYS A 61 -10.23 14.48 2.64
CA LYS A 61 -11.12 14.95 3.68
C LYS A 61 -10.79 16.36 4.18
N LEU A 62 -9.51 16.64 4.44
CA LEU A 62 -9.04 17.96 4.90
C LEU A 62 -9.29 19.05 3.85
N HIS A 63 -9.06 18.77 2.58
CA HIS A 63 -9.07 19.77 1.51
C HIS A 63 -10.46 20.04 0.91
N LEU A 64 -11.43 19.17 1.17
CA LEU A 64 -12.83 19.32 0.74
C LEU A 64 -13.71 20.10 1.74
N GLY A 65 -13.15 20.45 2.91
CA GLY A 65 -13.76 21.37 3.85
C GLY A 65 -14.49 20.69 5.03
N PRO A 66 -14.92 21.49 6.02
CA PRO A 66 -15.41 20.99 7.31
C PRO A 66 -16.71 20.18 7.22
N GLU A 67 -17.59 20.50 6.27
CA GLU A 67 -18.84 19.75 6.10
C GLU A 67 -18.60 18.36 5.51
N HIS A 68 -17.74 18.26 4.49
CA HIS A 68 -17.27 16.96 3.97
C HIS A 68 -16.61 16.15 5.10
N GLU A 69 -15.80 16.81 5.93
CA GLU A 69 -15.14 16.16 7.06
C GLU A 69 -16.15 15.57 8.06
N ALA A 70 -17.17 16.34 8.46
CA ALA A 70 -18.21 15.87 9.37
C ALA A 70 -18.93 14.63 8.81
N ARG A 71 -19.38 14.68 7.54
CA ARG A 71 -20.02 13.52 6.89
C ARG A 71 -19.09 12.31 6.73
N SER A 72 -17.79 12.56 6.51
CA SER A 72 -16.79 11.49 6.46
C SER A 72 -16.62 10.80 7.82
N VAL A 73 -16.70 11.56 8.92
CA VAL A 73 -16.68 11.01 10.29
C VAL A 73 -17.92 10.16 10.55
N GLU A 74 -19.11 10.60 10.14
CA GLU A 74 -20.33 9.80 10.27
C GLU A 74 -20.23 8.45 9.53
N LEU A 75 -19.67 8.45 8.32
CA LEU A 75 -19.39 7.21 7.59
C LEU A 75 -18.39 6.33 8.33
N TYR A 76 -17.33 6.90 8.89
CA TYR A 76 -16.33 6.18 9.67
C TYR A 76 -16.95 5.51 10.90
N ASP A 77 -17.68 6.27 11.73
CA ASP A 77 -18.29 5.79 12.97
C ASP A 77 -19.27 4.63 12.71
N TYR A 78 -19.99 4.69 11.59
CA TYR A 78 -20.88 3.61 11.19
C TYR A 78 -20.13 2.39 10.65
N TYR A 79 -19.17 2.56 9.74
CA TYR A 79 -18.60 1.43 8.99
C TYR A 79 -17.40 0.75 9.66
N HIS A 80 -16.57 1.49 10.40
CA HIS A 80 -15.32 0.98 10.95
C HIS A 80 -15.54 -0.21 11.90
N GLN A 81 -16.62 -0.21 12.67
CA GLN A 81 -16.99 -1.33 13.54
C GLN A 81 -17.16 -2.67 12.80
N PHE A 82 -17.43 -2.65 11.49
CA PHE A 82 -17.62 -3.86 10.70
C PHE A 82 -16.32 -4.38 10.08
N GLU A 83 -15.22 -3.64 10.12
CA GLU A 83 -13.98 -3.97 9.41
C GLU A 83 -13.38 -5.33 9.83
N TYR A 84 -13.41 -5.62 11.14
CA TYR A 84 -12.96 -6.89 11.73
C TYR A 84 -14.05 -7.57 12.56
N ALA A 85 -15.33 -7.24 12.28
CA ALA A 85 -16.47 -7.81 12.96
C ALA A 85 -16.56 -9.33 12.73
N SER A 86 -16.51 -10.10 13.82
CA SER A 86 -16.59 -11.56 13.84
C SER A 86 -18.02 -12.09 14.02
N ASP A 87 -18.96 -11.21 14.38
CA ASP A 87 -20.38 -11.50 14.60
C ASP A 87 -21.21 -11.48 13.29
N ILE A 88 -20.64 -11.00 12.18
CA ILE A 88 -21.27 -11.00 10.86
C ILE A 88 -20.56 -11.93 9.86
N PRO A 89 -21.30 -12.57 8.93
CA PRO A 89 -20.69 -13.38 7.88
C PRO A 89 -19.75 -12.55 6.98
N ASP A 90 -18.64 -13.17 6.54
CA ASP A 90 -17.65 -12.54 5.65
C ASP A 90 -18.27 -11.89 4.41
N ARG A 91 -19.25 -12.55 3.79
CA ARG A 91 -19.95 -12.01 2.62
C ARG A 91 -20.66 -10.68 2.92
N GLU A 92 -21.27 -10.55 4.08
CA GLU A 92 -21.94 -9.32 4.51
C GLU A 92 -20.92 -8.25 4.92
N ARG A 93 -19.83 -8.65 5.59
CA ARG A 93 -18.70 -7.75 5.89
C ARG A 93 -18.12 -7.14 4.62
N MET A 94 -17.87 -7.95 3.60
CA MET A 94 -17.36 -7.49 2.30
C MET A 94 -18.30 -6.51 1.60
N LYS A 95 -19.62 -6.72 1.69
CA LYS A 95 -20.61 -5.77 1.15
C LYS A 95 -20.57 -4.44 1.90
N LYS A 96 -20.40 -4.46 3.23
CA LYS A 96 -20.27 -3.25 4.05
C LYS A 96 -18.98 -2.49 3.72
N MET A 97 -17.82 -3.16 3.61
CA MET A 97 -16.56 -2.54 3.24
C MET A 97 -16.60 -1.92 1.83
N ARG A 98 -17.22 -2.62 0.86
CA ARG A 98 -17.50 -2.05 -0.46
C ARG A 98 -18.37 -0.80 -0.37
N SER A 99 -19.46 -0.88 0.39
CA SER A 99 -20.40 0.24 0.56
C SER A 99 -19.72 1.44 1.20
N TRP A 100 -18.85 1.21 2.18
CA TRP A 100 -18.06 2.25 2.81
C TRP A 100 -17.17 2.97 1.79
N CYS A 101 -16.36 2.22 1.04
CA CYS A 101 -15.50 2.77 -0.01
C CYS A 101 -16.30 3.58 -1.04
N GLN A 102 -17.37 3.00 -1.59
CA GLN A 102 -18.21 3.67 -2.59
C GLN A 102 -18.90 4.93 -2.05
N ARG A 103 -19.38 4.92 -0.80
CA ARG A 103 -20.00 6.09 -0.17
C ARG A 103 -18.97 7.18 0.10
N SER A 104 -17.81 6.82 0.62
CA SER A 104 -16.70 7.76 0.86
C SER A 104 -16.25 8.41 -0.46
N MET A 105 -16.10 7.63 -1.53
CA MET A 105 -15.77 8.19 -2.85
C MET A 105 -16.89 9.05 -3.44
N SER A 106 -18.16 8.65 -3.28
CA SER A 106 -19.29 9.46 -3.75
C SER A 106 -19.36 10.81 -3.04
N LEU A 107 -19.09 10.81 -1.73
CA LEU A 107 -18.99 12.02 -0.92
C LEU A 107 -17.85 12.94 -1.42
N ILE A 108 -16.69 12.37 -1.75
CA ILE A 108 -15.58 13.13 -2.34
C ILE A 108 -16.00 13.82 -3.66
N VAL A 109 -16.75 13.13 -4.52
CA VAL A 109 -17.29 13.71 -5.77
C VAL A 109 -18.28 14.84 -5.49
N GLU A 110 -19.23 14.63 -4.56
CA GLU A 110 -20.24 15.62 -4.17
C GLU A 110 -19.63 16.95 -3.74
N TYR A 111 -18.52 16.91 -3.01
CA TYR A 111 -17.84 18.11 -2.48
C TYR A 111 -16.80 18.72 -3.45
N GLY A 112 -16.82 18.32 -4.72
CA GLY A 112 -16.07 19.01 -5.77
C GLY A 112 -14.58 18.64 -5.84
N PHE A 113 -14.26 17.36 -5.67
CA PHE A 113 -12.91 16.87 -5.90
C PHE A 113 -12.44 17.19 -7.32
N SER A 114 -11.23 17.73 -7.47
CA SER A 114 -10.73 18.24 -8.75
C SER A 114 -9.24 17.98 -8.91
N ARG A 115 -8.75 18.07 -10.15
CA ARG A 115 -7.30 18.02 -10.43
C ARG A 115 -6.52 19.10 -9.67
N LYS A 116 -7.13 20.27 -9.45
CA LYS A 116 -6.54 21.34 -8.62
C LYS A 116 -6.43 20.93 -7.16
N THR A 117 -7.46 20.26 -6.62
CA THR A 117 -7.45 19.71 -5.26
C THR A 117 -6.32 18.69 -5.10
N ILE A 118 -6.15 17.78 -6.06
CA ILE A 118 -5.08 16.77 -6.06
C ILE A 118 -3.69 17.40 -6.02
N LYS A 119 -3.41 18.37 -6.91
CA LYS A 119 -2.12 19.07 -6.92
C LYS A 119 -1.81 19.76 -5.61
N ARG A 120 -2.81 20.46 -5.06
CA ARG A 120 -2.68 21.15 -3.77
C ARG A 120 -2.36 20.18 -2.62
N ILE A 121 -3.01 19.00 -2.58
CA ILE A 121 -2.72 17.96 -1.58
C ILE A 121 -1.25 17.54 -1.61
N VAL A 122 -0.69 17.33 -2.80
CA VAL A 122 0.71 16.92 -2.97
C VAL A 122 1.68 18.06 -2.63
N GLU A 123 1.35 19.29 -3.04
CA GLU A 123 2.14 20.50 -2.78
C GLU A 123 2.22 20.85 -1.28
N GLU A 124 1.13 20.70 -0.53
CA GLU A 124 1.06 20.99 0.91
C GLU A 124 1.74 19.90 1.77
N ARG A 125 2.17 18.78 1.16
CA ARG A 125 2.95 17.71 1.79
C ARG A 125 2.29 17.10 3.03
N ASN A 126 0.96 16.97 3.02
CA ASN A 126 0.22 16.25 4.07
C ASN A 126 0.41 14.73 4.00
N ILE A 127 0.92 14.22 2.87
CA ILE A 127 1.42 12.86 2.71
C ILE A 127 2.95 12.92 2.78
N ILE A 128 3.54 12.25 3.77
CA ILE A 128 4.98 12.26 3.96
C ILE A 128 5.59 10.99 3.39
N PRO A 129 6.53 11.09 2.42
CA PRO A 129 7.25 9.91 1.93
C PRO A 129 8.13 9.34 3.04
N ARG A 130 8.32 8.02 3.04
CA ARG A 130 9.44 7.45 3.78
C ARG A 130 10.76 7.85 3.13
N LYS A 131 11.74 8.23 3.97
CA LYS A 131 13.09 8.55 3.51
C LYS A 131 13.66 7.36 2.73
N GLY A 132 14.20 7.61 1.53
CA GLY A 132 14.75 6.58 0.64
C GLY A 132 13.81 6.12 -0.47
N LEU A 133 12.57 6.61 -0.54
CA LEU A 133 11.59 6.24 -1.56
C LEU A 133 12.09 6.45 -3.00
N SER A 134 12.73 7.58 -3.30
CA SER A 134 13.30 7.83 -4.64
C SER A 134 14.38 6.80 -5.03
N GLN A 135 15.24 6.43 -4.07
CA GLN A 135 16.28 5.43 -4.31
C GLN A 135 15.67 4.04 -4.54
N PHE A 136 14.60 3.71 -3.81
CA PHE A 136 13.86 2.48 -4.00
C PHE A 136 13.31 2.37 -5.43
N PHE A 137 12.64 3.41 -5.92
CA PHE A 137 12.16 3.41 -7.31
C PHE A 137 13.29 3.38 -8.34
N ALA A 138 14.35 4.16 -8.14
CA ALA A 138 15.50 4.18 -9.04
C ALA A 138 16.17 2.79 -9.15
N ASN A 139 16.28 2.05 -8.04
CA ASN A 139 16.81 0.69 -8.05
C ASN A 139 15.92 -0.27 -8.84
N LEU A 140 14.60 -0.22 -8.62
CA LEU A 140 13.67 -1.10 -9.32
C LEU A 140 13.61 -0.80 -10.82
N GLU A 141 13.66 0.48 -11.20
CA GLU A 141 13.75 0.92 -12.60
C GLU A 141 15.03 0.42 -13.27
N ARG A 142 16.19 0.61 -12.61
CA ARG A 142 17.50 0.19 -13.12
C ARG A 142 17.53 -1.29 -13.52
N TYR A 143 16.85 -2.14 -12.76
CA TYR A 143 16.78 -3.58 -13.02
C TYR A 143 15.49 -4.02 -13.73
N ASN A 144 14.67 -3.06 -14.17
CA ASN A 144 13.39 -3.29 -14.85
C ASN A 144 12.50 -4.31 -14.12
N VAL A 145 12.34 -4.11 -12.81
CA VAL A 145 11.50 -4.92 -11.92
C VAL A 145 10.09 -4.36 -11.94
N PRO A 146 9.07 -5.09 -12.44
CA PRO A 146 7.69 -4.65 -12.38
C PRO A 146 7.29 -4.35 -10.94
N THR A 147 6.75 -3.16 -10.72
CA THR A 147 6.38 -2.64 -9.41
C THR A 147 4.90 -2.28 -9.41
N TRP A 148 4.10 -2.98 -8.62
CA TRP A 148 2.67 -2.75 -8.49
C TRP A 148 2.37 -2.06 -7.17
N LEU A 149 1.86 -0.83 -7.24
CA LEU A 149 1.34 -0.10 -6.10
C LEU A 149 -0.15 -0.43 -5.95
N VAL A 150 -0.51 -1.17 -4.92
CA VAL A 150 -1.84 -1.77 -4.74
C VAL A 150 -2.46 -1.20 -3.49
N SER A 151 -3.31 -0.19 -3.68
CA SER A 151 -3.81 0.61 -2.57
C SER A 151 -5.32 0.72 -2.58
N ALA A 152 -5.92 0.54 -1.41
CA ALA A 152 -7.33 0.86 -1.17
C ALA A 152 -7.59 2.37 -1.06
N GLY A 153 -6.55 3.21 -1.19
CA GLY A 153 -6.61 4.67 -1.18
C GLY A 153 -7.11 5.30 -2.48
N LEU A 154 -6.79 6.58 -2.67
CA LEU A 154 -7.18 7.38 -3.84
C LEU A 154 -6.07 7.42 -4.89
N GLY A 155 -6.25 6.69 -5.98
CA GLY A 155 -5.28 6.48 -7.05
C GLY A 155 -4.77 7.76 -7.70
N ASP A 156 -5.62 8.76 -7.93
CA ASP A 156 -5.21 10.03 -8.53
C ASP A 156 -4.22 10.81 -7.65
N ILE A 157 -4.40 10.75 -6.32
CA ILE A 157 -3.48 11.37 -5.36
C ILE A 157 -2.17 10.59 -5.33
N ILE A 158 -2.24 9.26 -5.29
CA ILE A 158 -1.05 8.38 -5.34
C ILE A 158 -0.26 8.66 -6.61
N GLN A 159 -0.91 8.76 -7.76
CA GLN A 159 -0.27 9.03 -9.03
C GLN A 159 0.45 10.38 -9.03
N GLU A 160 -0.22 11.45 -8.63
CA GLU A 160 0.39 12.78 -8.55
C GLU A 160 1.56 12.80 -7.54
N PHE A 161 1.42 12.11 -6.42
CA PHE A 161 2.48 11.97 -5.42
C PHE A 161 3.70 11.24 -5.99
N ILE A 162 3.50 10.08 -6.62
CA ILE A 162 4.58 9.24 -7.16
C ILE A 162 5.35 9.96 -8.27
N LEU A 163 4.69 10.79 -9.08
CA LEU A 163 5.34 11.62 -10.11
C LEU A 163 6.40 12.58 -9.53
N SER A 164 6.31 12.92 -8.23
CA SER A 164 7.33 13.72 -7.54
C SER A 164 8.59 12.93 -7.17
N TYR A 165 8.55 11.59 -7.21
CA TYR A 165 9.65 10.70 -6.80
C TYR A 165 10.18 9.82 -7.92
N SER A 166 9.37 9.52 -8.94
CA SER A 166 9.74 8.66 -10.06
C SER A 166 8.86 8.90 -11.29
N LYS A 167 9.44 8.72 -12.48
CA LYS A 167 8.73 8.63 -13.77
C LYS A 167 8.90 7.26 -14.41
N ALA A 168 9.28 6.27 -13.61
CA ALA A 168 9.70 4.97 -14.09
C ALA A 168 8.52 4.20 -14.69
N SER A 169 8.73 3.68 -15.90
CA SER A 169 7.68 2.99 -16.67
C SER A 169 7.33 1.60 -16.14
N ASN A 170 8.16 1.04 -15.26
CA ASN A 170 7.93 -0.24 -14.58
C ASN A 170 6.99 -0.13 -13.36
N ILE A 171 6.56 1.08 -12.97
CA ILE A 171 5.61 1.30 -11.89
C ILE A 171 4.18 1.30 -12.44
N ARG A 172 3.28 0.56 -11.78
CA ARG A 172 1.86 0.47 -12.09
C ARG A 172 1.06 0.72 -10.82
N ILE A 173 -0.01 1.51 -10.93
CA ILE A 173 -0.87 1.85 -9.79
C ILE A 173 -2.21 1.16 -9.99
N HIS A 174 -2.58 0.31 -9.04
CA HIS A 174 -3.87 -0.36 -8.93
C HIS A 174 -4.60 0.18 -7.69
N SER A 175 -5.52 1.11 -7.91
CA SER A 175 -6.19 1.84 -6.83
C SER A 175 -7.51 2.46 -7.32
N ASN A 176 -8.13 3.31 -6.51
CA ASN A 176 -9.41 3.93 -6.84
C ASN A 176 -9.21 5.26 -7.58
N PHE A 177 -9.61 5.30 -8.86
CA PHE A 177 -9.49 6.50 -9.70
C PHE A 177 -10.84 7.16 -9.95
N PHE A 178 -10.82 8.47 -10.14
CA PHE A 178 -11.99 9.27 -10.50
C PHE A 178 -12.00 9.65 -11.98
N ASP A 179 -13.20 9.82 -12.52
CA ASP A 179 -13.43 10.41 -13.83
C ASP A 179 -13.46 11.93 -13.69
N PHE A 180 -12.81 12.66 -14.61
CA PHE A 180 -12.78 14.12 -14.61
C PHE A 180 -13.35 14.69 -15.91
N ASN A 181 -14.14 15.75 -15.80
CA ASN A 181 -14.61 16.51 -16.96
C ASN A 181 -13.53 17.44 -17.54
N GLY A 182 -13.87 18.15 -18.62
CA GLY A 182 -12.94 19.04 -19.34
C GLY A 182 -12.37 20.22 -18.52
N ILE A 183 -13.03 20.60 -17.42
CA ILE A 183 -12.52 21.63 -16.49
C ILE A 183 -11.76 21.02 -15.30
N GLY A 184 -11.61 19.69 -15.25
CA GLY A 184 -10.87 18.98 -14.23
C GLY A 184 -11.62 18.77 -12.92
N LEU A 185 -12.95 18.86 -12.92
CA LEU A 185 -13.82 18.48 -11.80
C LEU A 185 -14.20 17.00 -11.92
N SER A 186 -14.17 16.29 -10.79
CA SER A 186 -14.57 14.88 -10.73
C SER A 186 -16.06 14.75 -11.01
N THR A 187 -16.42 13.77 -11.85
CA THR A 187 -17.81 13.47 -12.21
C THR A 187 -18.28 12.11 -11.72
N GLY A 188 -17.37 11.28 -11.20
CA GLY A 188 -17.68 9.91 -10.82
C GLY A 188 -16.43 9.05 -10.67
N PHE A 189 -16.65 7.75 -10.56
CA PHE A 189 -15.62 6.71 -10.50
C PHE A 189 -16.26 5.36 -10.84
N ASP A 190 -15.44 4.39 -11.22
CA ASP A 190 -15.90 3.02 -11.46
C ASP A 190 -16.21 2.30 -10.14
N LYS A 191 -17.50 2.05 -9.91
CA LYS A 191 -18.01 1.38 -8.70
C LYS A 191 -17.71 -0.11 -8.65
N ASP A 192 -17.50 -0.75 -9.80
CA ASP A 192 -17.29 -2.19 -9.91
C ASP A 192 -15.82 -2.59 -9.74
N ARG A 193 -14.91 -1.64 -9.98
CA ARG A 193 -13.45 -1.83 -9.87
C ARG A 193 -12.81 -1.28 -8.59
N ASN A 194 -13.60 -0.86 -7.61
CA ASN A 194 -13.04 -0.30 -6.38
C ASN A 194 -12.13 -1.27 -5.63
N VAL A 195 -10.98 -0.77 -5.20
CA VAL A 195 -10.08 -1.42 -4.26
C VAL A 195 -10.45 -0.97 -2.84
N PHE A 196 -10.75 -1.91 -1.97
CA PHE A 196 -11.12 -1.66 -0.59
C PHE A 196 -10.47 -2.71 0.31
N ILE A 197 -10.53 -2.48 1.62
CA ILE A 197 -9.97 -3.38 2.63
C ILE A 197 -10.51 -4.81 2.40
N HIS A 198 -9.65 -5.83 2.50
CA HIS A 198 -9.98 -7.26 2.27
C HIS A 198 -10.26 -7.67 0.81
N ASN A 199 -9.97 -6.82 -0.19
CA ASN A 199 -10.26 -7.15 -1.60
C ASN A 199 -9.07 -7.07 -2.57
N LYS A 200 -7.88 -6.69 -2.09
CA LYS A 200 -6.73 -6.35 -2.96
C LYS A 200 -6.34 -7.50 -3.88
N HIS A 201 -6.29 -8.72 -3.38
CA HIS A 201 -5.99 -9.90 -4.19
C HIS A 201 -7.06 -10.17 -5.26
N LYS A 202 -8.34 -10.05 -4.89
CA LYS A 202 -9.45 -10.26 -5.82
C LYS A 202 -9.49 -9.19 -6.91
N SER A 203 -9.18 -7.94 -6.58
CA SER A 203 -9.15 -6.84 -7.55
C SER A 203 -7.97 -6.98 -8.51
N LEU A 204 -6.78 -7.34 -8.03
CA LEU A 204 -5.60 -7.59 -8.88
C LEU A 204 -5.78 -8.74 -9.88
N LYS A 205 -6.57 -9.75 -9.55
CA LYS A 205 -6.89 -10.84 -10.48
C LYS A 205 -7.71 -10.41 -11.70
N GLN A 206 -8.16 -9.16 -11.75
CA GLN A 206 -8.82 -8.57 -12.92
C GLN A 206 -7.83 -7.82 -13.83
N GLU A 207 -6.57 -7.68 -13.39
CA GLU A 207 -5.52 -7.00 -14.13
C GLU A 207 -4.70 -8.00 -14.95
N ASP A 208 -5.02 -8.12 -16.24
CA ASP A 208 -4.33 -9.02 -17.19
C ASP A 208 -2.81 -8.84 -17.16
N ARG A 209 -2.37 -7.58 -17.01
CA ARG A 209 -0.95 -7.25 -16.94
C ARG A 209 -0.30 -7.77 -15.67
N TYR A 210 -0.99 -7.69 -14.53
CA TYR A 210 -0.49 -8.24 -13.27
C TYR A 210 -0.38 -9.75 -13.37
N ILE A 211 -1.39 -10.42 -13.94
CA ILE A 211 -1.37 -11.87 -14.17
C ILE A 211 -0.19 -12.24 -15.06
N LYS A 212 0.04 -11.52 -16.16
CA LYS A 212 1.15 -11.77 -17.07
C LYS A 212 2.51 -11.57 -16.40
N ASP A 213 2.68 -10.47 -15.67
CA ASP A 213 3.93 -10.18 -14.97
C ASP A 213 4.22 -11.29 -13.94
N THR A 214 3.27 -11.62 -13.07
CA THR A 214 3.43 -12.64 -12.01
C THR A 214 3.55 -14.08 -12.54
N SER A 215 2.95 -14.41 -13.68
CA SER A 215 3.11 -15.73 -14.30
C SER A 215 4.52 -15.95 -14.86
N SER A 216 5.16 -14.90 -15.36
CA SER A 216 6.53 -14.98 -15.91
C SER A 216 7.62 -14.75 -14.86
N ARG A 217 7.22 -14.12 -13.73
CA ARG A 217 8.07 -13.68 -12.63
C ARG A 217 7.48 -14.15 -11.29
N PRO A 218 7.76 -15.41 -10.89
CA PRO A 218 7.08 -16.04 -9.77
C PRO A 218 7.53 -15.53 -8.39
N LEU A 219 8.61 -14.73 -8.32
CA LEU A 219 9.15 -14.23 -7.05
C LEU A 219 8.53 -12.90 -6.69
N LEU A 220 7.92 -12.82 -5.50
CA LEU A 220 7.25 -11.62 -5.01
C LEU A 220 8.00 -11.00 -3.84
N VAL A 221 8.22 -9.69 -3.90
CA VAL A 221 8.49 -8.88 -2.70
C VAL A 221 7.22 -8.13 -2.39
N VAL A 222 6.65 -8.36 -1.20
CA VAL A 222 5.41 -7.70 -0.76
C VAL A 222 5.71 -6.73 0.38
N LEU A 223 5.32 -5.48 0.22
CA LEU A 223 5.44 -4.42 1.22
C LEU A 223 4.04 -4.00 1.67
N GLY A 224 3.79 -3.97 2.98
CA GLY A 224 2.48 -3.60 3.52
C GLY A 224 2.54 -3.15 4.96
N ASP A 225 1.47 -2.55 5.44
CA ASP A 225 1.24 -2.12 6.82
C ASP A 225 -0.05 -2.72 7.41
N SER A 226 -0.68 -3.64 6.68
CA SER A 226 -1.71 -4.55 7.19
C SER A 226 -1.42 -5.99 6.76
N VAL A 227 -1.91 -6.97 7.54
CA VAL A 227 -1.89 -8.39 7.14
C VAL A 227 -2.68 -8.61 5.84
N ASP A 228 -3.69 -7.78 5.56
CA ASP A 228 -4.49 -7.87 4.34
C ASP A 228 -3.66 -7.62 3.07
N ASP A 229 -2.53 -6.91 3.19
CA ASP A 229 -1.60 -6.71 2.07
C ASP A 229 -0.95 -8.01 1.61
N LEU A 230 -0.92 -9.03 2.48
CA LEU A 230 -0.39 -10.35 2.19
C LEU A 230 -1.36 -11.21 1.38
N GLU A 231 -2.64 -10.82 1.24
CA GLU A 231 -3.62 -11.57 0.44
C GLU A 231 -3.16 -11.75 -1.02
N VAL A 232 -2.32 -10.84 -1.53
CA VAL A 232 -1.78 -10.90 -2.89
C VAL A 232 -0.80 -12.06 -3.10
N ILE A 233 -0.31 -12.67 -2.01
CA ILE A 233 0.66 -13.76 -2.06
C ILE A 233 -0.02 -15.06 -2.44
N GLN A 234 0.37 -15.62 -3.58
CA GLN A 234 -0.12 -16.92 -4.04
C GLN A 234 0.68 -18.10 -3.45
N ASP A 235 2.01 -17.95 -3.36
CA ASP A 235 2.91 -18.94 -2.79
C ASP A 235 3.88 -18.29 -1.80
N ARG A 236 3.74 -18.64 -0.51
CA ARG A 236 4.59 -18.12 0.57
C ARG A 236 6.07 -18.53 0.43
N LYS A 237 6.40 -19.58 -0.32
CA LYS A 237 7.79 -20.00 -0.55
C LYS A 237 8.51 -19.03 -1.49
N ASN A 238 7.80 -18.52 -2.49
CA ASN A 238 8.33 -17.63 -3.52
C ASN A 238 8.12 -16.15 -3.17
N CYS A 239 7.89 -15.83 -1.90
CA CYS A 239 7.60 -14.47 -1.45
C CYS A 239 8.51 -14.09 -0.29
N ILE A 240 9.01 -12.86 -0.32
CA ILE A 240 9.58 -12.16 0.85
C ILE A 240 8.62 -11.03 1.21
N SER A 241 8.00 -11.08 2.39
CA SER A 241 7.09 -10.03 2.85
C SER A 241 7.70 -9.16 3.94
N ILE A 242 7.47 -7.85 3.84
CA ILE A 242 7.96 -6.82 4.76
C ILE A 242 6.79 -6.01 5.29
N GLY A 243 6.59 -6.04 6.60
CA GLY A 243 5.52 -5.34 7.31
C GLY A 243 6.04 -4.05 7.93
N PHE A 244 5.36 -2.93 7.70
CA PHE A 244 5.60 -1.66 8.38
C PHE A 244 4.61 -1.52 9.54
N LEU A 245 5.11 -1.58 10.78
CA LEU A 245 4.30 -1.49 11.98
C LEU A 245 4.59 -0.19 12.73
N GLU A 246 3.83 0.86 12.44
CA GLU A 246 3.97 2.17 13.09
C GLU A 246 2.98 2.40 14.24
N ASP A 247 1.75 1.93 14.06
CA ASP A 247 0.63 2.20 14.97
C ASP A 247 0.26 0.94 15.75
N ASP A 248 -0.23 1.13 16.98
CA ASP A 248 -0.71 0.05 17.85
C ASP A 248 0.30 -1.11 18.00
N ILE A 249 1.58 -0.76 18.06
CA ILE A 249 2.71 -1.70 18.01
C ILE A 249 2.52 -2.83 19.03
N GLU A 250 2.20 -2.50 20.29
CA GLU A 250 2.04 -3.52 21.35
C GLU A 250 0.93 -4.53 21.03
N MET A 251 -0.17 -4.07 20.43
CA MET A 251 -1.34 -4.91 20.12
C MET A 251 -1.13 -5.74 18.84
N ARG A 252 -0.48 -5.17 17.82
CA ARG A 252 -0.36 -5.77 16.47
C ARG A 252 0.95 -6.50 16.24
N ARG A 253 1.95 -6.33 17.11
CA ARG A 253 3.30 -6.90 16.92
C ARG A 253 3.31 -8.41 16.72
N ASN A 254 2.58 -9.17 17.53
CA ASN A 254 2.57 -10.63 17.42
C ASN A 254 1.96 -11.07 16.08
N GLU A 255 0.83 -10.48 15.70
CA GLU A 255 0.19 -10.72 14.41
C GLU A 255 1.15 -10.43 13.23
N PHE A 256 1.87 -9.31 13.27
CA PHE A 256 2.83 -8.96 12.23
C PHE A 256 3.99 -9.95 12.14
N LEU A 257 4.57 -10.29 13.30
CA LEU A 257 5.70 -11.21 13.38
C LEU A 257 5.34 -12.63 12.92
N GLU A 258 4.11 -13.06 13.17
CA GLU A 258 3.59 -14.33 12.70
C GLU A 258 3.37 -14.34 11.18
N ASN A 259 2.92 -13.22 10.59
CA ASN A 259 2.49 -13.16 9.19
C ASN A 259 3.53 -12.64 8.19
N PHE A 260 4.47 -11.79 8.61
CA PHE A 260 5.51 -11.21 7.75
C PHE A 260 6.86 -11.92 7.91
N ASP A 261 7.69 -11.93 6.87
CA ASP A 261 9.07 -12.43 6.98
C ASP A 261 9.97 -11.43 7.71
N LEU A 262 9.69 -10.13 7.55
CA LEU A 262 10.42 -9.02 8.15
C LEU A 262 9.46 -7.95 8.66
N VAL A 263 9.63 -7.47 9.89
CA VAL A 263 8.80 -6.42 10.49
C VAL A 263 9.65 -5.21 10.85
N LEU A 264 9.24 -4.04 10.34
CA LEU A 264 9.85 -2.74 10.57
C LEU A 264 8.99 -1.98 11.59
N GLN A 265 9.46 -1.88 12.84
CA GLN A 265 8.71 -1.26 13.93
C GLN A 265 9.02 0.24 14.08
N GLY A 266 7.97 1.02 14.33
CA GLY A 266 8.02 2.47 14.42
C GLY A 266 8.29 3.14 13.07
N ARG A 267 8.49 4.46 13.09
CA ARG A 267 8.67 5.25 11.87
C ARG A 267 10.03 5.00 11.20
N GLN A 268 10.11 3.91 10.44
CA GLN A 268 11.31 3.49 9.73
C GLN A 268 11.42 4.16 8.34
N SER A 269 12.67 4.31 7.88
CA SER A 269 12.98 4.68 6.50
C SER A 269 12.91 3.46 5.57
N PHE A 270 13.09 3.67 4.26
CA PHE A 270 13.29 2.58 3.29
C PHE A 270 14.66 1.90 3.38
N SER A 271 15.59 2.36 4.23
CA SER A 271 16.94 1.78 4.32
C SER A 271 16.94 0.25 4.50
N PRO A 272 16.16 -0.36 5.42
CA PRO A 272 16.16 -1.82 5.58
C PRO A 272 15.65 -2.56 4.33
N VAL A 273 14.68 -1.98 3.63
CA VAL A 273 14.16 -2.54 2.37
C VAL A 273 15.23 -2.45 1.29
N LEU A 274 15.92 -1.31 1.16
CA LEU A 274 17.01 -1.12 0.22
C LEU A 274 18.17 -2.10 0.48
N ASP A 275 18.54 -2.26 1.75
CA ASP A 275 19.60 -3.17 2.18
C ASP A 275 19.24 -4.62 1.84
N LEU A 276 17.99 -5.02 2.07
CA LEU A 276 17.49 -6.35 1.70
C LEU A 276 17.50 -6.56 0.19
N LEU A 277 16.93 -5.61 -0.57
CA LEU A 277 16.87 -5.68 -2.03
C LEU A 277 18.27 -5.79 -2.64
N ALA A 278 19.26 -5.06 -2.11
CA ALA A 278 20.64 -5.11 -2.61
C ALA A 278 21.27 -6.51 -2.54
N ARG A 279 20.72 -7.43 -1.71
CA ARG A 279 21.24 -8.80 -1.57
C ARG A 279 20.89 -9.72 -2.74
N PHE A 280 19.89 -9.36 -3.53
CA PHE A 280 19.44 -10.14 -4.69
C PHE A 280 19.13 -9.29 -5.93
N LEU A 281 19.18 -7.95 -5.81
CA LEU A 281 19.16 -7.01 -6.91
C LEU A 281 20.59 -6.53 -7.27
N SER A 282 21.44 -7.47 -7.70
CA SER A 282 22.81 -7.21 -8.15
C SER A 282 23.14 -7.89 -9.48
#